data_AF-A0A7S3U4W9-F1
#
_entry.id   AF-A0A7S3U4W9-F1
#
_cell.length_a   1.000
_cell.length_b   1.000
_cell.length_c   1.000
_cell.angle_alpha   90.00
_cell.angle_beta   90.00
_cell.angle_gamma   90.00
#
_symmetry.space_group_name_H-M   'P 1'
#
loop_
_entity.id
_entity.type
_entity.pdbx_description
1 polymer ?
#
loop_
_entity_poly.entity_id
_entity_poly.type
_entity_poly.pdbx_seq_one_letter_code
_entity_poly.pdbx_strand_id
1 'polypeptide(L)'
;GADCSWPCDGEERANFSRQGEADRTPNLKELEADVEQAAAVAQMLRSRGQQQAAKEIQARVKERRRQLTIYRRAEAARAKRGTSRIDFRNPTAKQREDARRRGIDLDDPLVLEELERLQRET
;
A
#
# COMPACT_ATOMS: atom_id res chain seq x y z
N GLY A 1 44.88 50.30 1.94
CA GLY A 1 45.08 48.86 2.11
C GLY A 1 43.73 48.21 2.06
N ALA A 2 43.51 47.33 1.09
CA ALA A 2 42.42 46.37 1.16
C ALA A 2 42.82 45.30 2.17
N ASP A 3 41.90 44.89 3.05
CA ASP A 3 41.81 43.47 3.40
C ASP A 3 40.36 43.13 3.75
N CYS A 4 39.93 42.03 3.16
CA CYS A 4 38.64 41.40 3.33
C CYS A 4 38.61 40.74 4.72
N SER A 5 37.44 40.27 5.19
CA SER A 5 37.27 38.84 5.46
C SER A 5 35.95 38.54 6.19
N TRP A 6 34.94 38.23 5.37
CA TRP A 6 33.83 37.29 5.57
C TRP A 6 32.78 37.50 6.69
N PRO A 7 31.48 37.60 6.32
CA PRO A 7 30.37 37.38 7.25
C PRO A 7 30.32 35.90 7.67
N CYS A 8 29.89 35.64 8.90
CA CYS A 8 29.71 34.29 9.43
C CYS A 8 28.63 33.53 8.64
N ASP A 9 29.05 32.80 7.62
CA ASP A 9 28.33 31.69 7.03
C ASP A 9 28.23 30.56 8.07
N GLY A 10 27.06 30.48 8.70
CA GLY A 10 26.60 29.34 9.47
C GLY A 10 25.45 28.66 8.74
N GLU A 11 25.65 28.27 7.48
CA GLU A 11 24.80 27.33 6.76
C GLU A 11 24.82 25.98 7.51
N GLU A 12 23.98 25.86 8.54
CA GLU A 12 23.56 24.55 9.04
C GLU A 12 22.73 23.87 7.97
N ARG A 13 23.46 23.13 7.14
CA ARG A 13 23.07 21.94 6.37
C ARG A 13 21.68 21.41 6.73
N ALA A 14 20.65 22.00 6.12
CA ALA A 14 19.37 21.32 5.89
C ALA A 14 19.52 20.35 4.71
N ASN A 15 20.49 19.43 4.82
CA ASN A 15 20.60 18.27 3.95
C ASN A 15 19.72 17.15 4.54
N PHE A 16 18.42 17.40 4.61
CA PHE A 16 17.45 16.35 4.90
C PHE A 16 16.85 15.91 3.57
N SER A 17 17.61 15.02 2.92
CA SER A 17 17.16 14.01 1.97
C SER A 17 15.66 14.06 1.66
N ARG A 18 15.28 14.81 0.62
CA ARG A 18 14.09 14.46 -0.19
C ARG A 18 14.47 13.28 -1.07
N GLN A 19 14.81 12.16 -0.44
CA GLN A 19 14.87 10.88 -1.12
C GLN A 19 13.43 10.39 -1.26
N GLY A 20 13.00 10.30 -2.52
CA GLY A 20 11.99 9.34 -2.97
C GLY A 20 10.66 9.35 -2.23
N GLU A 21 9.75 10.23 -2.65
CA GLU A 21 8.32 9.92 -2.60
C GLU A 21 7.97 8.88 -3.68
N ALA A 22 8.72 7.78 -3.70
CA ALA A 22 8.35 6.58 -4.42
C ALA A 22 7.38 5.82 -3.52
N ASP A 23 6.13 5.70 -3.97
CA ASP A 23 5.26 4.58 -3.60
C ASP A 23 5.04 4.36 -2.09
N ARG A 24 4.56 5.38 -1.37
CA ARG A 24 4.04 5.19 0.00
C ARG A 24 2.68 4.48 -0.02
N THR A 25 2.60 3.27 -0.57
CA THR A 25 1.62 2.33 -0.03
C THR A 25 2.19 1.90 1.33
N PRO A 26 1.61 2.33 2.46
CA PRO A 26 2.14 1.95 3.77
C PRO A 26 2.14 0.43 3.82
N ASN A 27 3.33 -0.17 4.00
CA ASN A 27 3.43 -1.60 4.15
C ASN A 27 2.55 -1.97 5.35
N LEU A 28 1.56 -2.84 5.15
CA LEU A 28 0.57 -3.21 6.17
C LEU A 28 1.24 -3.62 7.48
N LYS A 29 2.41 -4.27 7.39
CA LYS A 29 3.24 -4.65 8.55
C LYS A 29 3.81 -3.46 9.31
N GLU A 30 4.25 -2.41 8.62
CA GLU A 30 4.75 -1.18 9.25
C GLU A 30 3.61 -0.43 9.94
N LEU A 31 2.44 -0.34 9.31
CA LEU A 31 1.27 0.30 9.91
C LEU A 31 0.76 -0.47 11.14
N GLU A 32 0.86 -1.79 11.15
CA GLU A 32 0.56 -2.64 12.30
C GLU A 32 1.54 -2.41 13.46
N ALA A 33 2.83 -2.42 13.18
CA ALA A 33 3.87 -2.14 14.17
C ALA A 33 3.72 -0.74 14.79
N ASP A 34 3.43 0.27 13.96
CA ASP A 34 3.16 1.64 14.40
C ASP A 34 1.97 1.71 15.37
N VAL A 35 0.90 0.95 15.10
CA VAL A 35 -0.29 0.91 15.94
C VAL A 35 0.00 0.27 17.30
N GLU A 36 0.82 -0.79 17.32
CA GLU A 36 1.24 -1.45 18.55
C GLU A 36 2.14 -0.55 19.39
N GLN A 37 3.13 0.10 18.78
CA GLN A 37 4.00 1.06 19.45
C GLN A 37 3.21 2.23 20.02
N ALA A 38 2.32 2.84 19.24
CA ALA A 38 1.48 3.93 19.72
C ALA A 38 0.54 3.50 20.87
N ALA A 39 0.04 2.26 20.85
CA ALA A 39 -0.74 1.72 21.95
C ALA A 39 0.10 1.53 23.23
N ALA A 40 1.34 1.04 23.11
CA ALA A 40 2.26 0.91 24.23
C ALA A 40 2.63 2.28 24.84
N VAL A 41 2.88 3.29 24.00
CA VAL A 41 3.14 4.66 24.44
C VAL A 41 1.92 5.22 25.18
N ALA A 42 0.70 5.01 24.68
CA ALA A 42 -0.51 5.45 25.38
C ALA A 42 -0.66 4.81 26.77
N GLN A 43 -0.30 3.53 26.92
CA GLN A 43 -0.31 2.84 28.21
C GLN A 43 0.74 3.40 29.17
N MET A 44 1.96 3.67 28.67
CA MET A 44 3.03 4.31 29.45
C MET A 44 2.63 5.72 29.91
N LEU A 45 1.98 6.51 29.05
CA LEU A 45 1.50 7.86 29.41
C LEU A 45 0.42 7.79 30.49
N ARG A 46 -0.45 6.77 30.47
CA ARG A 46 -1.43 6.54 31.54
C ARG A 46 -0.78 6.20 32.87
N SER A 47 0.22 5.30 32.87
CA SER A 47 0.93 4.94 34.10
C SER A 47 1.73 6.12 34.69
N ARG A 48 2.11 7.09 33.86
CA ARG A 48 2.75 8.36 34.27
C ARG A 48 1.75 9.45 34.68
N GLY A 49 0.45 9.17 34.72
CA GLY A 49 -0.59 10.15 35.08
C GLY A 49 -0.91 11.17 33.99
N GLN A 50 -0.30 11.07 32.80
CA GLN A 50 -0.50 11.99 31.67
C GLN A 50 -1.76 11.58 30.87
N GLN A 51 -2.92 11.67 31.51
CA GLN A 51 -4.18 11.17 30.95
C GLN A 51 -4.59 11.87 29.65
N GLN A 52 -4.32 13.16 29.50
CA GLN A 52 -4.72 13.92 28.30
C GLN A 52 -3.91 13.48 27.07
N ALA A 53 -2.58 13.40 27.20
CA ALA A 53 -1.71 12.90 26.13
C ALA A 53 -2.03 11.44 25.77
N ALA A 54 -2.34 10.60 26.76
CA ALA A 54 -2.77 9.23 26.50
C ALA A 54 -4.08 9.14 25.71
N LYS A 55 -5.06 10.02 25.97
CA LYS A 55 -6.32 10.07 25.21
C LYS A 55 -6.08 10.45 23.76
N GLU A 56 -5.21 11.44 23.50
CA GLU A 56 -4.86 11.86 22.14
C GLU A 56 -4.19 10.74 21.35
N ILE A 57 -3.21 10.06 21.94
CA ILE A 57 -2.54 8.92 21.28
C ILE A 57 -3.53 7.78 21.04
N GLN A 58 -4.44 7.50 21.99
CA GLN A 58 -5.46 6.48 21.78
C GLN A 58 -6.46 6.82 20.66
N ALA A 59 -6.82 8.08 20.51
CA ALA A 59 -7.67 8.51 19.40
C ALA A 59 -6.96 8.22 18.05
N ARG A 60 -5.66 8.52 17.96
CA ARG A 60 -4.83 8.22 16.78
C ARG A 60 -4.70 6.70 16.53
N VAL A 61 -4.49 5.90 17.58
CA VAL A 61 -4.47 4.42 17.49
C VAL A 61 -5.79 3.88 16.94
N LYS A 62 -6.92 4.40 17.44
CA LYS A 62 -8.25 3.98 17.00
C LYS A 62 -8.48 4.26 15.52
N GLU A 63 -8.04 5.44 15.06
CA GLU A 63 -8.17 5.81 13.65
C GLU A 63 -7.27 4.96 12.75
N ARG A 64 -6.01 4.76 13.12
CA ARG A 64 -5.09 3.87 12.36
C ARG A 64 -5.57 2.43 12.31
N ARG A 65 -6.18 1.89 13.38
CA ARG A 65 -6.81 0.55 13.38
C ARG A 65 -7.98 0.45 12.40
N ARG A 66 -8.77 1.52 12.25
CA ARG A 66 -9.85 1.54 11.25
C ARG A 66 -9.27 1.50 9.84
N GLN A 67 -8.24 2.29 9.57
CA GLN A 67 -7.54 2.28 8.30
C GLN A 67 -6.97 0.89 7.99
N LEU A 68 -6.29 0.24 8.95
CA LEU A 68 -5.81 -1.15 8.81
C LEU A 68 -6.93 -2.12 8.43
N THR A 69 -8.10 -1.99 9.05
CA THR A 69 -9.24 -2.85 8.73
C THR A 69 -9.73 -2.64 7.30
N ILE A 70 -9.78 -1.38 6.83
CA ILE A 70 -10.15 -1.04 5.46
C ILE A 70 -9.12 -1.60 4.48
N TYR A 71 -7.83 -1.41 4.74
CA TYR A 71 -6.75 -1.93 3.90
C TYR A 71 -6.74 -3.45 3.83
N ARG A 72 -6.86 -4.15 4.97
CA ARG A 72 -6.97 -5.62 5.00
C ARG A 72 -8.18 -6.14 4.22
N ARG A 73 -9.32 -5.44 4.28
CA ARG A 73 -10.51 -5.79 3.47
C ARG A 73 -10.29 -5.54 1.99
N ALA A 74 -9.64 -4.44 1.63
CA ALA A 74 -9.29 -4.13 0.25
C ALA A 74 -8.30 -5.15 -0.33
N GLU A 75 -7.29 -5.55 0.43
CA GLU A 75 -6.35 -6.61 0.07
C GLU A 75 -7.05 -7.96 -0.08
N ALA A 76 -7.90 -8.35 0.88
CA ALA A 76 -8.66 -9.60 0.75
C ALA A 76 -9.58 -9.59 -0.48
N ALA A 77 -10.17 -8.45 -0.83
CA ALA A 77 -10.95 -8.30 -2.06
C ALA A 77 -10.08 -8.36 -3.33
N ARG A 78 -8.86 -7.83 -3.30
CA ARG A 78 -7.88 -7.95 -4.39
C ARG A 78 -7.38 -9.38 -4.55
N ALA A 79 -7.07 -10.08 -3.46
CA ALA A 79 -6.66 -11.48 -3.48
C ALA A 79 -7.73 -12.39 -4.10
N LYS A 80 -9.02 -12.12 -3.81
CA LYS A 80 -10.15 -12.80 -4.47
C LYS A 80 -10.28 -12.49 -5.96
N ARG A 81 -9.88 -11.29 -6.40
CA ARG A 81 -9.88 -10.89 -7.81
C ARG A 81 -8.67 -11.43 -8.58
N GLY A 82 -7.54 -11.65 -7.90
CA GLY A 82 -6.30 -12.16 -8.51
C GLY A 82 -6.24 -13.69 -8.70
N THR A 83 -7.24 -14.43 -8.21
CA THR A 83 -7.25 -15.91 -8.22
C THR A 83 -8.44 -16.52 -8.96
N SER A 84 -9.20 -15.71 -9.70
CA SER A 84 -10.25 -16.25 -10.56
C SER A 84 -9.57 -16.95 -11.74
N ARG A 85 -9.28 -18.24 -11.58
CA ARG A 85 -8.90 -19.12 -12.69
C ARG A 85 -10.06 -19.09 -13.69
N ILE A 86 -9.89 -18.33 -14.76
CA ILE A 86 -10.88 -18.15 -15.82
C ILE A 86 -10.91 -19.43 -16.63
N ASP A 87 -12.08 -20.05 -16.71
CA ASP A 87 -12.32 -21.17 -17.63
C ASP A 87 -12.54 -20.61 -19.05
N PHE A 88 -11.50 -20.68 -19.87
CA PHE A 88 -11.55 -20.22 -21.26
C PHE A 88 -12.31 -21.18 -22.18
N ARG A 89 -12.51 -22.45 -21.77
CA ARG A 89 -13.25 -23.45 -22.59
C ARG A 89 -14.75 -23.24 -22.55
N ASN A 90 -15.26 -22.59 -21.52
CA ASN A 90 -16.66 -22.21 -21.42
C ASN A 90 -16.81 -20.71 -21.12
N PRO A 91 -16.48 -19.83 -22.08
CA PRO A 91 -16.48 -18.40 -21.84
C PRO A 91 -17.91 -17.86 -21.78
N THR A 92 -18.19 -17.04 -20.77
CA THR A 92 -19.45 -16.32 -20.67
C THR A 92 -19.63 -15.39 -21.88
N ALA A 93 -20.88 -15.05 -22.22
CA ALA A 93 -21.18 -14.18 -23.37
C ALA A 93 -20.42 -12.84 -23.33
N LYS A 94 -20.25 -12.25 -22.12
CA LYS A 94 -19.47 -11.01 -21.93
C LYS A 94 -17.98 -11.20 -22.19
N GLN A 95 -17.41 -12.35 -21.84
CA GLN A 95 -16.00 -12.64 -22.07
C GLN A 95 -15.71 -12.85 -23.56
N ARG A 96 -16.61 -13.51 -24.29
CA ARG A 96 -16.51 -13.64 -25.75
C ARG A 96 -16.56 -12.28 -26.44
N GLU A 97 -17.45 -11.41 -26.01
CA GLU A 97 -17.55 -10.07 -26.58
C GLU A 97 -16.30 -9.23 -26.28
N ASP A 98 -15.79 -9.26 -25.04
CA ASP A 98 -14.57 -8.53 -24.68
C ASP A 98 -13.33 -9.05 -25.43
N ALA A 99 -13.19 -10.38 -25.57
CA ALA A 99 -12.11 -10.98 -26.34
C ALA A 99 -12.16 -10.59 -27.81
N ARG A 100 -13.35 -10.65 -28.44
CA ARG A 100 -13.53 -10.22 -29.83
C ARG A 100 -13.22 -8.73 -30.02
N ARG A 101 -13.60 -7.86 -29.08
CA ARG A 101 -13.24 -6.43 -29.10
C ARG A 101 -11.73 -6.20 -29.04
N ARG A 102 -10.98 -7.11 -28.41
CA ARG A 102 -9.52 -7.09 -28.31
C ARG A 102 -8.83 -7.85 -29.45
N GLY A 103 -9.58 -8.41 -30.40
CA GLY A 103 -9.03 -9.20 -31.50
C GLY A 103 -8.60 -10.61 -31.11
N ILE A 104 -9.09 -11.14 -29.99
CA ILE A 104 -8.81 -12.49 -29.49
C ILE A 104 -10.02 -13.37 -29.82
N ASP A 105 -9.78 -14.49 -30.52
CA ASP A 105 -10.81 -15.48 -30.79
C ASP A 105 -10.80 -16.58 -29.72
N LEU A 106 -11.84 -16.63 -28.88
CA LEU A 106 -12.00 -17.67 -27.87
C LEU A 106 -12.61 -18.96 -28.42
N ASP A 107 -12.97 -18.99 -29.71
CA ASP A 107 -13.45 -20.19 -30.38
C ASP A 107 -12.27 -20.95 -31.07
N ASP A 108 -11.07 -20.36 -31.14
CA ASP A 108 -9.85 -20.99 -31.68
C ASP A 108 -9.13 -21.84 -30.61
N PRO A 109 -8.94 -23.16 -30.83
CA PRO A 109 -8.28 -24.05 -29.88
C PRO A 109 -6.82 -23.66 -29.55
N LEU A 110 -6.08 -23.04 -30.48
CA LEU A 110 -4.70 -22.59 -30.26
C LEU A 110 -4.66 -21.40 -29.31
N VAL A 111 -5.61 -20.47 -29.45
CA VAL A 111 -5.75 -19.32 -28.56
C VAL A 111 -6.15 -19.78 -27.16
N LEU A 112 -7.06 -20.75 -27.05
CA LEU A 112 -7.47 -21.33 -25.78
C LEU A 112 -6.31 -22.03 -25.06
N GLU A 113 -5.51 -22.83 -25.77
CA GLU A 113 -4.35 -23.52 -25.22
C GLU A 113 -3.29 -22.53 -24.70
N GLU A 114 -3.02 -21.48 -25.48
CA GLU A 114 -2.05 -20.44 -25.09
C GLU A 114 -2.55 -19.61 -23.89
N LEU A 115 -3.83 -19.25 -23.84
CA LEU A 115 -4.43 -18.56 -22.70
C LEU A 115 -4.44 -19.43 -21.43
N GLU A 116 -4.70 -20.72 -21.56
CA GLU A 116 -4.59 -21.68 -20.45
C GLU A 116 -3.14 -21.84 -19.98
N ARG A 117 -2.17 -21.84 -20.90
CA ARG A 117 -0.73 -21.91 -20.58
C ARG A 117 -0.31 -20.67 -19.79
N LEU A 118 -0.63 -19.48 -20.29
CA LEU A 118 -0.31 -18.21 -19.63
C LEU A 118 -0.90 -18.14 -18.21
N GLN A 119 -2.14 -18.62 -18.01
CA GLN A 119 -2.77 -18.66 -16.69
C GLN A 119 -2.12 -19.65 -15.71
N ARG A 120 -1.40 -20.67 -16.19
CA ARG A 120 -0.64 -21.62 -15.35
C ARG A 120 0.75 -21.10 -14.98
N GLU A 121 1.30 -20.21 -15.79
CA GLU A 121 2.64 -19.64 -15.61
C GLU A 121 2.65 -18.37 -14.74
N THR A 122 1.51 -17.70 -14.58
CA THR A 122 1.32 -16.54 -13.68
C THR A 122 0.78 -16.93 -12.30
#